data_AF-A0A0S8L2I1-F1
#
_entry.id   AF-A0A0S8L2I1-F1
#
_cell.length_a   1.000
_cell.length_b   1.000
_cell.length_c   1.000
_cell.angle_alpha   90.00
_cell.angle_beta   90.00
_cell.angle_gamma   90.00
#
_symmetry.space_group_name_H-M   'P 1'
#
loop_
_entity.id
_entity.type
_entity.pdbx_description
1 polymer ?
#
loop_
_entity_poly.entity_id
_entity_poly.type
_entity_poly.pdbx_seq_one_letter_code
_entity_poly.pdbx_strand_id
1 'polypeptide(L)'
;MNDVREEIERLVRRLEQQRDELRLKMHLAKADGRDEWNRLERQWEEVRPRVAQAGAVLGDTTREVGSALKLALEEIGRGYDRLRKLF
;
A
#
# COMPACT_ATOMS: atom_id res chain seq x y z
N MET A 1 14.35 -12.03 -15.15
CA MET A 1 14.37 -11.82 -13.69
C MET A 1 13.49 -10.63 -13.42
N ASN A 2 12.42 -10.76 -12.62
CA ASN A 2 11.59 -9.59 -12.28
C ASN A 2 12.43 -8.66 -11.41
N ASP A 3 12.56 -7.41 -11.84
CA ASP A 3 13.17 -6.37 -11.04
C ASP A 3 12.28 -6.12 -9.81
N VAL A 4 12.89 -6.12 -8.61
CA VAL A 4 12.20 -5.82 -7.34
C VAL A 4 11.48 -4.47 -7.44
N ARG A 5 12.05 -3.53 -8.20
CA ARG A 5 11.43 -2.25 -8.50
C ARG A 5 10.11 -2.40 -9.25
N GLU A 6 10.07 -3.18 -10.32
CA GLU A 6 8.86 -3.41 -11.11
C GLU A 6 7.75 -4.09 -10.30
N GLU A 7 8.13 -4.97 -9.36
CA GLU A 7 7.17 -5.59 -8.45
C GLU A 7 6.57 -4.57 -7.47
N ILE A 8 7.41 -3.74 -6.85
CA ILE A 8 6.97 -2.66 -5.96
C ILE A 8 6.07 -1.66 -6.70
N GLU A 9 6.45 -1.24 -7.90
CA GLU A 9 5.64 -0.33 -8.71
C GLU A 9 4.27 -0.92 -9.06
N ARG A 10 4.20 -2.23 -9.39
CA ARG A 10 2.93 -2.92 -9.61
C ARG A 10 2.08 -2.97 -8.34
N LEU A 11 2.68 -3.23 -7.18
CA LEU A 11 1.98 -3.24 -5.89
C LEU A 11 1.41 -1.86 -5.56
N VAL A 12 2.20 -0.79 -5.72
CA VAL A 12 1.75 0.58 -5.49
C VAL A 12 0.54 0.92 -6.36
N ARG A 13 0.61 0.66 -7.66
CA ARG A 13 -0.52 0.92 -8.58
C ARG A 13 -1.80 0.17 -8.17
N ARG A 14 -1.67 -1.09 -7.75
CA ARG A 14 -2.80 -1.88 -7.25
C ARG A 14 -3.41 -1.25 -5.99
N LEU A 15 -2.57 -0.83 -5.05
CA LEU A 15 -3.00 -0.21 -3.80
C LEU A 15 -3.68 1.14 -4.03
N GLU A 16 -3.20 1.94 -4.98
CA GLU A 16 -3.85 3.18 -5.40
C GLU A 16 -5.27 2.92 -5.93
N GLN A 17 -5.43 1.92 -6.81
CA GLN A 17 -6.76 1.53 -7.29
C GLN A 17 -7.67 1.07 -6.14
N GLN A 18 -7.19 0.18 -5.27
CA GLN A 18 -7.97 -0.30 -4.11
C GLN A 18 -8.38 0.85 -3.19
N ARG A 19 -7.47 1.81 -2.94
CA ARG A 19 -7.71 3.01 -2.15
C ARG A 19 -8.81 3.87 -2.77
N ASP A 20 -8.77 4.10 -4.07
CA ASP A 20 -9.78 4.90 -4.76
C ASP A 20 -11.16 4.24 -4.69
N GLU A 21 -11.25 2.92 -4.89
CA GLU A 21 -12.49 2.15 -4.74
C GLU A 21 -13.04 2.22 -3.30
N LEU A 22 -12.17 2.10 -2.29
CA LEU A 22 -12.55 2.16 -0.88
C LEU A 22 -13.02 3.57 -0.47
N ARG A 23 -12.38 4.63 -1.00
CA ARG A 23 -12.82 6.01 -0.77
C ARG A 23 -14.24 6.23 -1.23
N LEU A 24 -14.61 5.71 -2.39
CA LEU A 24 -15.97 5.82 -2.90
C LEU A 24 -16.98 5.12 -1.98
N LYS A 25 -16.61 4.00 -1.36
CA LYS A 25 -17.49 3.24 -0.45
C LYS A 25 -17.45 3.71 1.00
N MET A 26 -16.51 4.57 1.38
CA MET A 26 -16.26 4.94 2.77
C MET A 26 -17.46 5.60 3.47
N HIS A 27 -18.34 6.26 2.71
CA HIS A 27 -19.57 6.81 3.25
C HIS A 27 -20.52 5.74 3.84
N LEU A 28 -20.45 4.51 3.34
CA LEU A 28 -21.20 3.34 3.83
C LEU A 28 -20.55 2.68 5.05
N ALA A 29 -19.32 3.07 5.41
CA ALA A 29 -18.57 2.43 6.48
C ALA A 29 -19.14 2.78 7.85
N LYS A 30 -19.26 1.76 8.72
CA LYS A 30 -19.45 1.94 10.17
C LYS A 30 -18.20 2.56 10.81
N ALA A 31 -18.32 3.04 12.05
CA ALA A 31 -17.23 3.67 12.80
C ALA A 31 -15.93 2.82 12.77
N ASP A 32 -16.02 1.54 13.12
CA ASP A 32 -14.87 0.62 13.13
C ASP A 32 -14.17 0.50 11.75
N GLY A 33 -14.97 0.52 10.67
CA GLY A 33 -14.44 0.50 9.30
C GLY A 33 -13.74 1.80 8.92
N ARG A 34 -14.25 2.94 9.42
CA ARG A 34 -13.61 4.26 9.24
C ARG A 34 -12.31 4.36 10.03
N ASP A 35 -12.27 3.79 11.23
CA ASP A 35 -11.07 3.79 12.07
C ASP A 35 -9.95 2.94 11.46
N GLU A 36 -10.26 1.72 10.99
CA GLU A 36 -9.30 0.88 10.27
C GLU A 36 -8.87 1.53 8.95
N TRP A 37 -9.77 2.18 8.23
CA TRP A 37 -9.41 2.98 7.04
C TRP A 37 -8.40 4.07 7.35
N ASN A 38 -8.66 4.87 8.39
CA ASN A 38 -7.75 5.95 8.79
C ASN A 38 -6.38 5.41 9.21
N ARG A 39 -6.33 4.25 9.86
CA ARG A 39 -5.07 3.58 10.21
C ARG A 39 -4.28 3.18 8.95
N LEU A 40 -4.95 2.55 7.98
CA LEU A 40 -4.32 2.10 6.73
C LEU A 40 -3.86 3.28 5.86
N GLU A 41 -4.65 4.35 5.78
CA GLU A 41 -4.26 5.57 5.05
C GLU A 41 -3.01 6.21 5.67
N ARG A 42 -2.86 6.21 7.01
CA ARG A 42 -1.64 6.72 7.65
C ARG A 42 -0.42 5.89 7.26
N GLN A 43 -0.52 4.56 7.29
CA GLN A 43 0.56 3.67 6.85
C GLN A 43 0.89 3.89 5.37
N TRP A 44 -0.11 4.08 4.53
CA TRP A 44 0.07 4.39 3.11
C TRP A 44 0.84 5.70 2.89
N GLU A 45 0.46 6.77 3.58
CA GLU A 45 1.13 8.08 3.50
C GLU A 45 2.58 8.03 4.05
N GLU A 46 2.87 7.13 5.01
CA GLU A 46 4.24 6.92 5.52
C GLU A 46 5.13 6.11 4.55
N VAL A 47 4.56 5.12 3.85
CA VAL A 47 5.30 4.20 2.98
C VAL A 47 5.51 4.79 1.58
N ARG A 48 4.54 5.50 1.02
CA ARG A 48 4.58 6.01 -0.36
C ARG A 48 5.81 6.90 -0.66
N PRO A 49 6.21 7.86 0.20
CA PRO A 49 7.43 8.65 -0.02
C PRO A 49 8.69 7.79 -0.03
N ARG A 50 8.75 6.75 0.82
CA ARG A 50 9.89 5.84 0.90
C ARG A 50 10.03 4.99 -0.36
N VAL A 51 8.91 4.58 -0.96
CA VAL A 51 8.91 3.89 -2.26
C VAL A 51 9.45 4.80 -3.36
N ALA A 52 9.00 6.06 -3.41
CA ALA A 52 9.48 7.03 -4.40
C ALA A 52 10.99 7.31 -4.25
N GLN A 53 11.48 7.46 -3.02
CA GLN A 53 12.90 7.63 -2.72
C GLN A 53 13.72 6.39 -3.08
N ALA A 54 13.21 5.20 -2.74
CA ALA A 54 13.88 3.95 -3.08
C ALA A 54 13.95 3.75 -4.61
N GLY A 55 12.89 4.05 -5.36
CA GLY A 55 12.90 3.96 -6.83
C GLY A 55 13.96 4.84 -7.51
N ALA A 56 14.41 5.92 -6.85
CA ALA A 56 15.50 6.78 -7.33
C ALA A 56 16.91 6.26 -6.95
N VAL A 57 17.02 5.36 -5.96
CA VAL A 57 18.29 4.93 -5.35
C VAL A 57 18.58 3.43 -5.55
N LEU A 58 17.56 2.63 -5.88
CA LEU A 58 17.62 1.17 -5.94
C LEU A 58 18.48 0.67 -7.12
N GLY A 59 19.76 0.45 -6.85
CA GLY A 59 20.59 -0.59 -7.48
C GLY A 59 20.65 -1.87 -6.62
N ASP A 60 21.50 -2.84 -7.00
CA ASP A 60 21.65 -4.18 -6.38
C ASP A 60 21.90 -4.19 -4.86
N THR A 61 22.41 -3.10 -4.29
CA THR A 61 22.84 -2.99 -2.88
C THR A 61 21.67 -2.90 -1.88
N THR A 62 20.44 -2.74 -2.35
CA THR A 62 19.29 -2.36 -1.48
C THR A 62 18.15 -3.39 -1.46
N ARG A 63 18.48 -4.67 -1.71
CA ARG A 63 17.50 -5.78 -1.71
C ARG A 63 16.69 -5.88 -0.42
N GLU A 64 17.32 -5.67 0.75
CA GLU A 64 16.65 -5.69 2.06
C GLU A 64 15.63 -4.54 2.23
N VAL A 65 15.99 -3.33 1.77
CA VAL A 65 15.08 -2.18 1.78
C VAL A 65 13.88 -2.42 0.86
N GLY A 66 14.12 -3.00 -0.32
CA GLY A 66 13.06 -3.42 -1.23
C GLY A 66 12.12 -4.45 -0.61
N SER A 67 12.66 -5.46 0.09
CA SER A 67 11.85 -6.46 0.80
C SER A 67 11.01 -5.86 1.92
N ALA A 68 11.55 -4.94 2.72
CA ALA A 68 10.81 -4.27 3.78
C ALA A 68 9.65 -3.41 3.23
N LEU A 69 9.91 -2.65 2.16
CA LEU A 69 8.87 -1.87 1.47
C LEU A 69 7.78 -2.77 0.89
N LYS A 70 8.17 -3.88 0.25
CA LYS A 70 7.22 -4.86 -0.27
C LYS A 70 6.31 -5.41 0.83
N LEU A 71 6.88 -5.82 1.96
CA LEU A 71 6.10 -6.34 3.10
C LEU A 71 5.11 -5.30 3.65
N ALA A 72 5.53 -4.05 3.78
CA ALA A 72 4.66 -2.96 4.23
C ALA A 72 3.50 -2.70 3.25
N LEU A 73 3.78 -2.68 1.95
CA LEU A 73 2.76 -2.54 0.91
C LEU A 73 1.77 -3.73 0.91
N GLU A 74 2.27 -4.95 1.09
CA GLU A 74 1.42 -6.14 1.20
C GLU A 74 0.50 -6.10 2.43
N GLU A 75 1.00 -5.60 3.57
CA GLU A 75 0.19 -5.43 4.78
C GLU A 75 -0.96 -4.45 4.55
N ILE A 76 -0.67 -3.29 3.95
CA ILE A 76 -1.69 -2.29 3.58
C ILE A 76 -2.71 -2.91 2.63
N GLY A 77 -2.27 -3.67 1.63
CA GLY A 77 -3.15 -4.36 0.68
C GLY A 77 -4.07 -5.36 1.34
N ARG A 78 -3.55 -6.16 2.28
CA ARG A 78 -4.38 -7.07 3.09
C ARG A 78 -5.41 -6.30 3.91
N GLY A 79 -5.06 -5.14 4.45
CA GLY A 79 -5.99 -4.24 5.14
C GLY A 79 -7.11 -3.73 4.23
N TYR A 80 -6.76 -3.23 3.04
CA TYR A 80 -7.73 -2.79 2.04
C TYR A 80 -8.65 -3.93 1.60
N ASP A 81 -8.14 -5.15 1.42
CA ASP A 81 -8.98 -6.30 1.09
C ASP A 81 -9.95 -6.69 2.22
N ARG A 82 -9.54 -6.54 3.49
CA ARG A 82 -10.46 -6.73 4.63
C ARG A 82 -11.53 -5.65 4.65
N LEU A 83 -11.15 -4.38 4.50
CA LEU A 83 -12.10 -3.27 4.45
C LEU A 83 -13.10 -3.41 3.31
N ARG A 84 -12.63 -3.84 2.13
CA ARG A 84 -13.49 -4.03 0.96
C ARG A 84 -14.60 -5.04 1.21
N LYS A 85 -14.36 -6.05 2.06
CA LYS A 85 -15.34 -7.07 2.44
C LYS A 85 -16.36 -6.60 3.48
N LEU A 86 -16.17 -5.41 4.07
CA LEU A 86 -17.14 -4.81 5.00
C LEU A 86 -18.26 -4.05 4.28
N PHE A 87 -18.14 -3.87 2.96
CA PHE A 87 -19.12 -3.23 2.08
C PHE A 87 -19.71 -4.26 1.13
#